data_AF-A0A9K3KXL5-F1
#
_entry.id   AF-A0A9K3KXL5-F1
#
_cell.length_a   1.000
_cell.length_b   1.000
_cell.length_c   1.000
_cell.angle_alpha   90.00
_cell.angle_beta   90.00
_cell.angle_gamma   90.00
#
_symmetry.space_group_name_H-M   'P 1'
#
loop_
_entity.id
_entity.type
_entity.pdbx_description
1 polymer ?
#
loop_
_entity_poly.entity_id
_entity_poly.type
_entity_poly.pdbx_seq_one_letter_code
_entity_poly.pdbx_strand_id
1 'polypeptide(L)'
;MVTSDRAFDTAESFRLGYVTDVEGNIDYFVRYVERSKVLTIRKYDHKSLVLDFQRGNDDDTTYFVYGGDAVDKGPGDIRLVRSLVDLKRRYPHRVYLLAGNRDLNKLRLKAELSDSDMARPLSDIPPPHWDPKAPSLLEYLEHKRQTLRERGQTTSLENLNTRVNRLKYLLEHTLGCPKTLEYRRQELALLHDVQSNSISDENVVESFLREVEHPKGSLRQYLECANVALVIGNTLFCHGAVDKNTMKFVPRDDTKFENPPCKPAPGAIIDSAHEWVEALNQYLKRGLEDYQRRPHFNDDRTTRGGESLMALQNRPAMWGRSIISNCYGDGGCITTENAARIRNDPERVSMEDINPLVFEKVSSDPFDSSVSEWLRKDGIQRVVVGHKPTGDCPAVLSAVYTGVEIVSADTSFADTDANDNRGIAISVVEIIGTSMTDNQLEMRGILRDGSEYLSRFTRLHSDGTDETAGDVQLGRKLQDEYWVKASTTNSTYWLTRGRGRNVEYKHVSIATLQQSTQENIFRE
;
A
#
# COMPACT_ATOMS: atom_id res chain seq x y z
N MET A 1 -41.46 -11.04 27.97
CA MET A 1 -41.15 -12.18 27.09
C MET A 1 -40.74 -11.61 25.74
N VAL A 2 -39.44 -11.56 25.49
CA VAL A 2 -38.85 -11.17 24.21
C VAL A 2 -38.06 -12.39 23.76
N THR A 3 -38.64 -13.19 22.88
CA THR A 3 -37.98 -14.28 22.15
C THR A 3 -37.17 -13.63 21.04
N SER A 4 -35.84 -13.63 21.13
CA SER A 4 -34.95 -14.59 20.47
C SER A 4 -35.21 -14.70 18.96
N ASP A 5 -34.26 -14.18 18.17
CA ASP A 5 -33.64 -14.92 17.07
C ASP A 5 -32.44 -14.11 16.53
N ARG A 6 -31.28 -14.27 17.20
CA ARG A 6 -30.00 -14.22 16.50
C ARG A 6 -29.52 -15.65 16.41
N ALA A 7 -29.97 -16.34 15.36
CA ALA A 7 -29.21 -17.46 14.83
C ALA A 7 -27.85 -16.87 14.40
N PHE A 8 -26.85 -17.03 15.25
CA PHE A 8 -25.47 -16.89 14.82
C PHE A 8 -25.27 -17.98 13.78
N ASP A 9 -24.98 -17.57 12.55
CA ASP A 9 -24.64 -18.47 11.47
C ASP A 9 -23.43 -19.30 11.90
N THR A 10 -23.67 -20.55 12.31
CA THR A 10 -22.68 -21.45 12.92
C THR A 10 -21.66 -21.99 11.92
N ALA A 11 -21.68 -21.52 10.67
CA ALA A 11 -20.83 -21.99 9.58
C ALA A 11 -19.52 -21.17 9.41
N GLU A 12 -19.44 -19.92 9.88
CA GLU A 12 -18.25 -19.07 9.69
C GLU A 12 -17.42 -18.96 10.97
N SER A 13 -16.49 -19.90 11.17
CA SER A 13 -15.52 -19.85 12.27
C SER A 13 -14.40 -18.86 12.00
N PHE A 14 -13.85 -18.75 10.78
CA PHE A 14 -12.70 -17.90 10.45
C PHE A 14 -13.10 -16.52 9.89
N ARG A 15 -12.42 -15.46 10.35
CA ARG A 15 -12.56 -14.11 9.79
C ARG A 15 -11.23 -13.34 9.82
N LEU A 16 -10.88 -12.69 8.72
CA LEU A 16 -9.70 -11.83 8.63
C LEU A 16 -10.09 -10.48 8.03
N GLY A 17 -9.68 -9.38 8.65
CA GLY A 17 -9.86 -8.03 8.12
C GLY A 17 -8.58 -7.49 7.49
N TYR A 18 -8.71 -6.77 6.37
CA TYR A 18 -7.61 -6.12 5.68
C TYR A 18 -7.93 -4.65 5.39
N VAL A 19 -6.92 -3.79 5.53
CA VAL A 19 -6.93 -2.38 5.12
C VAL A 19 -5.51 -1.90 4.87
N THR A 20 -5.32 -1.00 3.92
CA THR A 20 -4.01 -0.52 3.45
C THR A 20 -4.10 0.94 3.04
N ASP A 21 -2.95 1.61 2.86
CA ASP A 21 -2.86 2.93 2.23
C ASP A 21 -3.81 3.97 2.86
N VAL A 22 -3.96 3.91 4.19
CA VAL A 22 -4.72 4.94 4.94
C VAL A 22 -3.95 6.26 4.93
N GLU A 23 -2.62 6.21 4.88
CA GLU A 23 -1.74 7.36 4.73
C GLU A 23 -2.04 8.47 5.76
N GLY A 24 -2.23 8.12 7.04
CA GLY A 24 -2.54 9.07 8.12
C GLY A 24 -3.95 9.65 8.13
N ASN A 25 -4.84 9.25 7.21
CA ASN A 25 -6.25 9.65 7.22
C ASN A 25 -7.04 8.88 8.30
N ILE A 26 -6.90 9.32 9.55
CA ILE A 26 -7.52 8.67 10.71
C ILE A 26 -9.05 8.68 10.64
N ASP A 27 -9.67 9.68 10.04
CA ASP A 27 -11.13 9.76 9.90
C ASP A 27 -11.65 8.69 8.93
N TYR A 28 -10.95 8.46 7.80
CA TYR A 28 -11.23 7.32 6.93
C TYR A 28 -11.08 5.99 7.68
N PHE A 29 -10.02 5.83 8.45
CA PHE A 29 -9.79 4.60 9.21
C PHE A 29 -10.86 4.35 10.27
N VAL A 30 -11.33 5.39 10.97
CA VAL A 30 -12.45 5.29 11.92
C VAL A 30 -13.72 4.83 11.20
N ARG A 31 -14.07 5.42 10.04
CA ARG A 31 -15.19 4.96 9.21
C ARG A 31 -15.05 3.51 8.73
N TYR A 32 -13.82 3.06 8.45
CA TYR A 32 -13.54 1.66 8.15
C TYR A 32 -13.86 0.77 9.37
N VAL A 33 -13.34 1.12 10.55
CA VAL A 33 -13.55 0.32 11.77
C VAL A 33 -15.02 0.26 12.17
N GLU A 34 -15.76 1.36 12.03
CA GLU A 34 -17.23 1.40 12.27
C GLU A 34 -18.02 0.41 11.41
N ARG A 35 -17.47 0.00 10.26
CA ARG A 35 -18.08 -0.93 9.31
C ARG A 35 -17.45 -2.32 9.33
N SER A 36 -16.30 -2.46 9.98
CA SER A 36 -15.58 -3.72 10.09
C SER A 36 -16.37 -4.71 10.95
N LYS A 37 -16.32 -5.98 10.56
CA LYS A 37 -16.77 -7.10 11.39
C LYS A 37 -15.64 -7.70 12.24
N VAL A 38 -14.45 -7.12 12.14
CA VAL A 38 -13.20 -7.61 12.75
C VAL A 38 -12.76 -6.68 13.85
N LEU A 39 -12.70 -5.37 13.58
CA LEU A 39 -12.22 -4.38 14.53
C LEU A 39 -13.37 -3.62 15.18
N THR A 40 -13.12 -3.14 16.39
CA THR A 40 -13.95 -2.16 17.09
C THR A 40 -13.08 -1.09 17.74
N ILE A 41 -13.67 0.07 18.01
CA ILE A 41 -13.01 1.17 18.71
C ILE A 41 -13.36 1.05 20.19
N ARG A 42 -12.37 0.69 21.02
CA ARG A 42 -12.51 0.69 22.48
C ARG A 42 -12.50 2.11 23.05
N LYS A 43 -11.68 2.97 22.45
CA LYS A 43 -11.56 4.38 22.83
C LYS A 43 -11.08 5.20 21.64
N TYR A 44 -11.73 6.34 21.41
CA TYR A 44 -11.22 7.35 20.49
C TYR A 44 -11.43 8.74 21.08
N ASP A 45 -10.33 9.47 21.26
CA ASP A 45 -10.31 10.87 21.67
C ASP A 45 -9.25 11.66 20.87
N HIS A 46 -9.10 12.93 21.19
CA HIS A 46 -8.16 13.82 20.49
C HIS A 46 -6.69 13.35 20.61
N LYS A 47 -6.32 12.51 21.57
CA LYS A 47 -4.93 12.05 21.80
C LYS A 47 -4.70 10.57 21.45
N SER A 48 -5.74 9.75 21.44
CA SER A 48 -5.61 8.30 21.41
C SER A 48 -6.71 7.64 20.60
N LEU A 49 -6.30 6.65 19.80
CA LEU A 49 -7.17 5.66 19.18
C LEU A 49 -6.76 4.30 19.75
N VAL A 50 -7.70 3.58 20.36
CA VAL A 50 -7.48 2.24 20.92
C VAL A 50 -8.45 1.29 20.24
N LEU A 51 -7.88 0.37 19.48
CA LEU A 51 -8.62 -0.66 18.74
C LEU A 51 -8.80 -1.92 19.58
N ASP A 52 -9.75 -2.75 19.20
CA ASP A 52 -9.89 -4.11 19.69
C ASP A 52 -10.52 -5.01 18.62
N PHE A 53 -10.55 -6.32 18.86
CA PHE A 53 -11.39 -7.19 18.05
C PHE A 53 -12.87 -7.03 18.44
N GLN A 54 -13.78 -7.10 17.47
CA GLN A 54 -15.23 -6.97 17.71
C GLN A 54 -15.79 -8.17 18.48
N ARG A 55 -15.22 -9.35 18.25
CA ARG A 55 -15.41 -10.54 19.08
C ARG A 55 -14.36 -10.50 20.19
N GLY A 56 -14.76 -10.89 21.40
CA GLY A 56 -13.89 -10.82 22.59
C GLY A 56 -12.53 -11.49 22.38
N ASN A 57 -11.58 -11.17 23.26
CA ASN A 57 -10.17 -11.52 23.09
C ASN A 57 -9.87 -13.02 22.98
N ASP A 58 -10.82 -13.89 23.32
CA ASP A 58 -10.70 -15.35 23.34
C ASP A 58 -11.00 -16.03 21.98
N ASP A 59 -11.35 -15.26 20.94
CA ASP A 59 -11.62 -15.80 19.60
C ASP A 59 -10.34 -15.97 18.76
N ASP A 60 -9.77 -17.17 18.75
CA ASP A 60 -8.53 -17.51 18.03
C ASP A 60 -8.71 -17.64 16.50
N THR A 61 -9.91 -17.35 15.99
CA THR A 61 -10.22 -17.46 14.57
C THR A 61 -10.37 -16.10 13.86
N THR A 62 -10.21 -14.99 14.59
CA THR A 62 -10.28 -13.63 14.06
C THR A 62 -8.88 -13.01 13.88
N TYR A 63 -8.59 -12.47 12.69
CA TYR A 63 -7.28 -11.93 12.30
C TYR A 63 -7.41 -10.52 11.70
N PHE A 64 -6.34 -9.75 11.76
CA PHE A 64 -6.27 -8.43 11.12
C PHE A 64 -4.90 -8.20 10.47
N VAL A 65 -4.90 -7.71 9.24
CA VAL A 65 -3.70 -7.35 8.48
C VAL A 65 -3.80 -5.90 8.05
N TYR A 66 -2.80 -5.10 8.41
CA TYR A 66 -2.63 -3.75 7.89
C TYR A 66 -1.59 -3.76 6.76
N GLY A 67 -1.97 -3.33 5.57
CA GLY A 67 -1.24 -3.55 4.31
C GLY A 67 -0.06 -2.63 4.00
N GLY A 68 0.26 -1.69 4.90
CA GLY A 68 1.35 -0.72 4.72
C GLY A 68 0.86 0.67 4.33
N ASP A 69 1.81 1.59 4.14
CA ASP A 69 1.58 3.01 3.85
C ASP A 69 0.67 3.66 4.92
N ALA A 70 1.16 3.63 6.16
CA ALA A 70 0.43 4.12 7.32
C ALA A 70 0.49 5.65 7.50
N VAL A 71 1.49 6.32 6.91
CA VAL A 71 1.83 7.72 7.18
C VAL A 71 1.66 8.65 5.97
N ASP A 72 1.79 9.97 6.19
CA ASP A 72 1.84 11.08 5.23
C ASP A 72 0.57 11.89 4.97
N LYS A 73 -0.37 11.41 4.16
CA LYS A 73 -1.40 12.24 3.50
C LYS A 73 -2.57 12.69 4.40
N GLY A 74 -2.52 12.47 5.71
CA GLY A 74 -3.56 12.88 6.66
C GLY A 74 -3.03 13.24 8.06
N PRO A 75 -3.84 13.95 8.88
CA PRO A 75 -3.43 14.56 10.16
C PRO A 75 -3.55 13.63 11.38
N GLY A 76 -3.37 12.33 11.17
CA GLY A 76 -3.53 11.31 12.21
C GLY A 76 -2.52 10.18 12.13
N ASP A 77 -1.37 10.41 11.49
CA ASP A 77 -0.38 9.36 11.25
C ASP A 77 0.24 8.82 12.54
N ILE A 78 0.59 9.68 13.50
CA ILE A 78 1.14 9.25 14.80
C ILE A 78 0.10 8.44 15.58
N ARG A 79 -1.13 8.94 15.69
CA ARG A 79 -2.20 8.25 16.45
C ARG A 79 -2.59 6.91 15.81
N LEU A 80 -2.70 6.88 14.48
CA LEU A 80 -2.97 5.66 13.73
C LEU A 80 -1.87 4.62 13.97
N VAL A 81 -0.61 4.99 13.74
CA VAL A 81 0.53 4.06 13.89
C VAL A 81 0.65 3.55 15.32
N ARG A 82 0.48 4.43 16.34
CA ARG A 82 0.45 4.00 17.75
C ARG A 82 -0.64 2.97 18.02
N SER A 83 -1.82 3.15 17.45
CA SER A 83 -2.95 2.23 17.61
C SER A 83 -2.67 0.86 17.00
N LEU A 84 -2.10 0.83 15.79
CA LEU A 84 -1.73 -0.40 15.10
C LEU A 84 -0.64 -1.18 15.83
N VAL A 85 0.38 -0.49 16.34
CA VAL A 85 1.46 -1.09 17.14
C VAL A 85 0.93 -1.64 18.46
N ASP A 86 0.06 -0.91 19.15
CA ASP A 86 -0.60 -1.40 20.37
C ASP A 86 -1.41 -2.68 20.11
N LEU A 87 -2.23 -2.67 19.06
CA LEU A 87 -3.03 -3.82 18.67
C LEU A 87 -2.16 -5.04 18.32
N LYS A 88 -1.08 -4.83 17.56
CA LYS A 88 -0.08 -5.87 17.24
C LYS A 88 0.57 -6.46 18.49
N ARG A 89 0.94 -5.63 19.47
CA ARG A 89 1.58 -6.09 20.71
C ARG A 89 0.63 -6.88 21.60
N ARG A 90 -0.65 -6.51 21.64
CA ARG A 90 -1.66 -7.26 22.40
C ARG A 90 -2.04 -8.58 21.72
N TYR A 91 -2.01 -8.64 20.39
CA TYR A 91 -2.39 -9.83 19.62
C TYR A 91 -1.31 -10.23 18.60
N PRO A 92 -0.11 -10.63 19.04
CA PRO A 92 1.06 -10.79 18.17
C PRO A 92 0.90 -11.87 17.09
N HIS A 93 0.04 -12.86 17.30
CA HIS A 93 -0.22 -13.96 16.36
C HIS A 93 -1.51 -13.78 15.54
N ARG A 94 -2.28 -12.72 15.77
CA ARG A 94 -3.54 -12.44 15.07
C ARG A 94 -3.54 -11.13 14.31
N VAL A 95 -2.67 -10.21 14.68
CA VAL A 95 -2.51 -8.90 14.03
C VAL A 95 -1.18 -8.88 13.30
N TYR A 96 -1.16 -8.41 12.06
CA TYR A 96 0.04 -8.32 11.25
C TYR A 96 0.12 -6.96 10.57
N LEU A 97 1.33 -6.43 10.45
CA LEU A 97 1.61 -5.13 9.86
C LEU A 97 2.56 -5.36 8.68
N LEU A 98 2.25 -4.82 7.51
CA LEU A 98 3.12 -4.86 6.35
C LEU A 98 3.88 -3.53 6.20
N ALA A 99 5.12 -3.57 5.72
CA ALA A 99 5.86 -2.37 5.38
C ALA A 99 5.47 -1.89 3.98
N GLY A 100 5.01 -0.63 3.88
CA GLY A 100 4.78 0.05 2.62
C GLY A 100 5.97 0.89 2.14
N ASN A 101 5.88 1.41 0.91
CA ASN A 101 6.94 2.24 0.35
C ASN A 101 7.09 3.56 1.11
N ARG A 102 5.98 4.18 1.56
CA ARG A 102 6.02 5.42 2.35
C ARG A 102 6.66 5.20 3.70
N ASP A 103 6.38 4.07 4.34
CA ASP A 103 6.91 3.72 5.65
C ASP A 103 8.44 3.59 5.59
N LEU A 104 8.96 2.82 4.63
CA LEU A 104 10.39 2.60 4.45
C LEU A 104 11.14 3.85 3.97
N ASN A 105 10.52 4.70 3.14
CA ASN A 105 11.17 5.91 2.64
C ASN A 105 11.55 6.86 3.78
N LYS A 106 10.85 6.85 4.93
CA LYS A 106 11.18 7.74 6.07
C LYS A 106 12.53 7.45 6.71
N LEU A 107 13.08 6.24 6.56
CA LEU A 107 14.42 5.91 7.05
C LEU A 107 15.49 6.85 6.44
N ARG A 108 15.23 7.40 5.25
CA ARG A 108 16.13 8.35 4.57
C ARG A 108 16.34 9.65 5.33
N LEU A 109 15.33 10.10 6.07
CA LEU A 109 15.30 11.42 6.69
C LEU A 109 16.45 11.62 7.69
N LYS A 110 16.85 10.55 8.38
CA LYS A 110 17.92 10.63 9.38
C LYS A 110 19.26 11.04 8.77
N ALA A 111 19.64 10.48 7.62
CA ALA A 111 20.89 10.88 6.97
C ALA A 111 20.72 12.20 6.19
N GLU A 112 19.64 12.35 5.42
CA GLU A 112 19.43 13.48 4.49
C GLU A 112 19.09 14.82 5.19
N LEU A 113 18.78 14.78 6.50
CA LEU A 113 18.59 15.97 7.34
C LEU A 113 19.65 16.09 8.45
N SER A 114 20.69 15.25 8.45
CA SER A 114 21.78 15.31 9.42
C SER A 114 22.66 16.54 9.21
N ASP A 115 23.36 17.00 10.26
CA ASP A 115 24.25 18.16 10.14
C ASP A 115 25.36 17.97 9.10
N SER A 116 25.89 16.75 9.00
CA SER A 116 26.86 16.37 7.94
C SER A 116 26.28 16.55 6.54
N ASP A 117 25.01 16.17 6.33
CA ASP A 117 24.35 16.34 5.04
C ASP A 117 23.93 17.78 4.75
N MET A 118 23.55 18.53 5.79
CA MET A 118 23.26 19.96 5.70
C MET A 118 24.48 20.76 5.25
N ALA A 119 25.69 20.35 5.65
CA ALA A 119 26.96 20.94 5.26
C ALA A 119 27.43 20.56 3.84
N ARG A 120 26.79 19.59 3.18
CA ARG A 120 27.15 19.18 1.82
C ARG A 120 26.86 20.31 0.82
N PRO A 121 27.77 20.59 -0.13
CA PRO A 121 27.51 21.52 -1.23
C PRO A 121 26.23 21.13 -1.98
N LEU A 122 25.34 22.10 -2.21
CA LEU A 122 24.06 21.85 -2.90
C LEU A 122 24.25 21.29 -4.31
N SER A 123 25.33 21.67 -4.99
CA SER A 123 25.71 21.15 -6.32
C SER A 123 25.99 19.65 -6.33
N ASP A 124 26.35 19.09 -5.18
CA ASP A 124 26.74 17.69 -5.08
C ASP A 124 25.53 16.80 -4.79
N ILE A 125 24.37 17.36 -4.43
CA ILE A 125 23.15 16.62 -4.09
C ILE A 125 22.40 16.33 -5.40
N PRO A 126 22.34 15.05 -5.85
CA PRO A 126 21.68 14.72 -7.10
C PRO A 126 20.14 14.88 -6.99
N PRO A 127 19.45 15.10 -8.12
CA PRO A 127 18.00 14.99 -8.17
C PRO A 127 17.54 13.53 -7.90
N PRO A 128 16.24 13.29 -7.68
CA PRO A 128 15.71 11.96 -7.46
C PRO A 128 15.99 11.05 -8.66
N HIS A 129 16.75 9.98 -8.45
CA HIS A 129 17.25 9.14 -9.56
C HIS A 129 16.15 8.44 -10.36
N TRP A 130 14.96 8.26 -9.77
CA TRP A 130 13.83 7.59 -10.41
C TRP A 130 12.88 8.52 -11.17
N ASP A 131 13.01 9.84 -11.01
CA ASP A 131 12.20 10.83 -11.74
C ASP A 131 13.10 11.87 -12.43
N PRO A 132 13.46 11.65 -13.71
CA PRO A 132 14.28 12.58 -14.48
C PRO A 132 13.66 13.98 -14.66
N LYS A 133 12.37 14.17 -14.32
CA LYS A 133 11.68 15.46 -14.42
C LYS A 133 11.60 16.20 -13.08
N ALA A 134 11.96 15.55 -11.98
CA ALA A 134 11.93 16.17 -10.67
C ALA A 134 13.10 17.17 -10.54
N PRO A 135 12.86 18.37 -9.94
CA PRO A 135 13.94 19.31 -9.71
C PRO A 135 14.93 18.76 -8.69
N SER A 136 16.20 19.16 -8.82
CA SER A 136 17.20 19.04 -7.76
C SER A 136 16.85 19.94 -6.58
N LEU A 137 17.47 19.66 -5.41
CA LEU A 137 17.32 20.54 -4.25
C LEU A 137 17.83 21.96 -4.53
N LEU A 138 18.91 22.09 -5.31
CA LEU A 138 19.45 23.39 -5.72
C LEU A 138 18.43 24.19 -6.53
N GLU A 139 17.83 23.59 -7.56
CA GLU A 139 16.81 24.24 -8.39
C GLU A 139 15.58 24.63 -7.57
N TYR A 140 15.14 23.77 -6.65
CA TYR A 140 14.05 24.08 -5.73
C TYR A 140 14.34 25.32 -4.86
N LEU A 141 15.52 25.40 -4.25
CA LEU A 141 15.90 26.54 -3.41
C LEU A 141 16.09 27.81 -4.24
N GLU A 142 16.60 27.71 -5.45
CA GLU A 142 16.77 28.83 -6.37
C GLU A 142 15.43 29.39 -6.83
N HIS A 143 14.48 28.52 -7.19
CA HIS A 143 13.11 28.93 -7.49
C HIS A 143 12.47 29.66 -6.29
N LYS A 144 12.64 29.12 -5.08
CA LYS A 144 12.16 29.77 -3.85
C LYS A 144 12.80 31.14 -3.62
N ARG A 145 14.12 31.26 -3.84
CA ARG A 145 14.86 32.52 -3.75
C ARG A 145 14.31 33.57 -4.72
N GLN A 146 14.02 33.16 -5.94
CA GLN A 146 13.44 34.01 -6.97
C GLN A 146 12.02 34.48 -6.58
N THR A 147 11.16 33.58 -6.09
CA THR A 147 9.83 33.95 -5.59
C THR A 147 9.89 34.97 -4.44
N LEU A 148 10.86 34.85 -3.53
CA LEU A 148 11.06 35.81 -2.44
C LEU A 148 11.54 37.17 -2.98
N ARG A 149 12.45 37.17 -3.95
CA ARG A 149 12.94 38.39 -4.62
C ARG A 149 11.82 39.16 -5.31
N GLU A 150 10.91 38.46 -5.99
CA GLU A 150 9.71 39.06 -6.60
C GLU A 150 8.77 39.70 -5.58
N ARG A 151 8.80 39.22 -4.32
CA ARG A 151 8.08 39.80 -3.18
C ARG A 151 8.88 40.88 -2.43
N GLY A 152 10.01 41.33 -2.99
CA GLY A 152 10.87 42.34 -2.38
C GLY A 152 11.75 41.84 -1.23
N GLN A 153 11.86 40.52 -1.03
CA GLN A 153 12.69 39.91 0.02
C GLN A 153 13.99 39.36 -0.58
N THR A 154 15.14 39.79 -0.07
CA THR A 154 16.45 39.28 -0.50
C THR A 154 16.97 38.28 0.52
N THR A 155 17.44 37.12 0.06
CA THR A 155 18.06 36.09 0.90
C THR A 155 19.10 35.31 0.10
N SER A 156 20.04 34.67 0.80
CA SER A 156 21.03 33.78 0.20
C SER A 156 20.51 32.34 0.09
N LEU A 157 21.10 31.52 -0.78
CA LEU A 157 20.83 30.08 -0.83
C LEU A 157 21.22 29.39 0.47
N GLU A 158 22.29 29.84 1.11
CA GLU A 158 22.74 29.33 2.42
C GLU A 158 21.66 29.51 3.50
N ASN A 159 21.05 30.70 3.58
CA ASN A 159 19.95 30.96 4.51
C ASN A 159 18.67 30.17 4.18
N LEU A 160 18.48 29.80 2.91
CA LEU A 160 17.37 28.95 2.48
C LEU A 160 17.62 27.46 2.69
N ASN A 161 18.88 27.02 2.82
CA ASN A 161 19.23 25.62 3.03
C ASN A 161 19.01 25.21 4.50
N THR A 162 17.75 25.14 4.91
CA THR A 162 17.33 24.70 6.25
C THR A 162 16.77 23.27 6.21
N ARG A 163 16.81 22.55 7.34
CA ARG A 163 16.16 21.22 7.45
C ARG A 163 14.67 21.28 7.08
N VAL A 164 14.00 22.39 7.42
CA VAL A 164 12.59 22.64 7.06
C VAL A 164 12.41 22.65 5.54
N ASN A 165 13.24 23.40 4.82
CA ASN A 165 13.13 23.49 3.36
C ASN A 165 13.54 22.17 2.67
N ARG A 166 14.54 21.46 3.20
CA ARG A 166 14.88 20.12 2.71
C ARG A 166 13.75 19.11 2.94
N LEU A 167 13.12 19.13 4.11
CA LEU A 167 11.96 18.27 4.38
C LEU A 167 10.80 18.59 3.43
N LYS A 168 10.48 19.87 3.20
CA LYS A 168 9.47 20.30 2.21
C LYS A 168 9.78 19.76 0.82
N TYR A 169 11.04 19.91 0.37
CA TYR A 169 11.51 19.35 -0.89
C TYR A 169 11.32 17.83 -0.96
N LEU A 170 11.72 17.09 0.08
CA LEU A 170 11.57 15.64 0.12
C LEU A 170 10.09 15.21 0.05
N LEU A 171 9.22 15.84 0.85
CA LEU A 171 7.79 15.55 0.86
C LEU A 171 7.13 15.83 -0.49
N GLU A 172 7.49 16.94 -1.14
CA GLU A 172 6.89 17.36 -2.41
C GLU A 172 7.43 16.57 -3.61
N HIS A 173 8.75 16.55 -3.80
CA HIS A 173 9.38 16.08 -5.04
C HIS A 173 9.86 14.64 -5.00
N THR A 174 9.94 14.02 -3.81
CA THR A 174 10.39 12.62 -3.69
C THR A 174 9.31 11.67 -3.17
N LEU A 175 8.30 12.20 -2.48
CA LEU A 175 7.25 11.42 -1.80
C LEU A 175 5.82 11.73 -2.28
N GLY A 176 5.63 12.81 -3.05
CA GLY A 176 4.33 13.20 -3.60
C GLY A 176 3.28 13.54 -2.54
N CYS A 177 3.69 14.08 -1.39
CA CYS A 177 2.82 14.41 -0.26
C CYS A 177 3.09 15.84 0.30
N PRO A 178 2.93 16.89 -0.53
CA PRO A 178 3.34 18.26 -0.16
C PRO A 178 2.61 18.85 1.07
N LYS A 179 1.40 18.35 1.40
CA LYS A 179 0.60 18.81 2.55
C LYS A 179 1.01 18.18 3.88
N THR A 180 1.86 17.14 3.86
CA THR A 180 2.19 16.33 5.04
C THR A 180 2.83 17.11 6.18
N LEU A 181 3.61 18.16 5.88
CA LEU A 181 4.17 19.02 6.92
C LEU A 181 3.07 19.70 7.75
N GLU A 182 2.03 20.22 7.10
CA GLU A 182 0.91 20.88 7.80
C GLU A 182 0.00 19.88 8.51
N TYR A 183 -0.21 18.70 7.94
CA TYR A 183 -0.92 17.62 8.63
C TYR A 183 -0.18 17.19 9.91
N ARG A 184 1.15 17.07 9.85
CA ARG A 184 1.94 16.79 11.06
C ARG A 184 1.85 17.91 12.07
N ARG A 185 1.83 19.19 11.65
CA ARG A 185 1.63 20.34 12.55
C ARG A 185 0.29 20.25 13.28
N GLN A 186 -0.78 19.95 12.56
CA GLN A 186 -2.12 19.79 13.12
C GLN A 186 -2.14 18.66 14.14
N GLU A 187 -1.53 17.52 13.83
CA GLU A 187 -1.49 16.39 14.74
C GLU A 187 -0.67 16.69 16.00
N LEU A 188 0.49 17.32 15.88
CA LEU A 188 1.30 17.74 17.03
C LEU A 188 0.54 18.71 17.94
N ALA A 189 -0.18 19.67 17.36
CA ALA A 189 -0.99 20.62 18.11
C ALA A 189 -2.07 19.90 18.93
N LEU A 190 -2.77 18.94 18.33
CA LEU A 190 -3.76 18.09 19.01
C LEU A 190 -3.14 17.26 20.14
N LEU A 191 -1.98 16.64 19.90
CA LEU A 191 -1.29 15.81 20.89
C LEU A 191 -0.78 16.62 22.08
N HIS A 192 -0.37 17.87 21.84
CA HIS A 192 0.14 18.78 22.87
C HIS A 192 -0.93 19.66 23.52
N ASP A 193 -2.17 19.60 23.04
CA ASP A 193 -3.29 20.44 23.50
C ASP A 193 -2.98 21.95 23.36
N VAL A 194 -2.46 22.31 22.19
CA VAL A 194 -2.11 23.69 21.82
C VAL A 194 -2.68 24.04 20.45
N GLN A 195 -2.69 25.34 20.12
CA GLN A 195 -3.09 25.80 18.79
C GLN A 195 -2.00 25.46 17.75
N SER A 196 -2.41 25.17 16.51
CA SER A 196 -1.49 24.78 15.43
C SER A 196 -0.42 25.82 15.13
N ASN A 197 -0.74 27.10 15.24
CA ASN A 197 0.20 28.21 15.07
C ASN A 197 1.31 28.27 16.16
N SER A 198 1.16 27.52 17.25
CA SER A 198 2.14 27.44 18.33
C SER A 198 3.20 26.36 18.07
N ILE A 199 2.97 25.49 17.09
CA ILE A 199 3.93 24.47 16.66
C ILE A 199 4.79 25.07 15.54
N SER A 200 6.10 25.18 15.76
CA SER A 200 7.01 25.71 14.73
C SER A 200 7.33 24.66 13.65
N ASP A 201 7.87 25.09 12.51
CA ASP A 201 8.34 24.17 11.46
C ASP A 201 9.45 23.25 11.98
N GLU A 202 10.29 23.74 12.89
CA GLU A 202 11.34 22.98 13.56
C GLU A 202 10.75 21.90 14.47
N ASN A 203 9.65 22.17 15.19
CA ASN A 203 8.95 21.14 15.96
C ASN A 203 8.42 20.02 15.04
N VAL A 204 7.96 20.37 13.84
CA VAL A 204 7.52 19.38 12.85
C VAL A 204 8.69 18.54 12.36
N VAL A 205 9.82 19.16 11.98
CA VAL A 205 11.04 18.43 11.56
C VAL A 205 11.51 17.47 12.65
N GLU A 206 11.58 17.93 13.90
CA GLU A 206 11.99 17.11 15.04
C GLU A 206 11.06 15.92 15.24
N SER A 207 9.75 16.11 15.02
CA SER A 207 8.79 15.01 15.08
C SER A 207 9.07 13.93 14.01
N PHE A 208 9.41 14.31 12.78
CA PHE A 208 9.77 13.33 11.74
C PHE A 208 11.02 12.53 12.10
N LEU A 209 12.07 13.21 12.58
CA LEU A 209 13.31 12.56 13.01
C LEU A 209 13.07 11.62 14.19
N ARG A 210 12.32 12.09 15.20
CA ARG A 210 11.96 11.28 16.37
C ARG A 210 11.23 9.99 15.98
N GLU A 211 10.33 10.04 15.01
CA GLU A 211 9.52 8.87 14.61
C GLU A 211 10.36 7.72 14.04
N VAL A 212 11.50 8.00 13.41
CA VAL A 212 12.38 6.98 12.82
C VAL A 212 13.63 6.68 13.66
N GLU A 213 14.05 7.59 14.53
CA GLU A 213 15.26 7.44 15.33
C GLU A 213 14.97 6.93 16.75
N HIS A 214 14.01 7.55 17.44
CA HIS A 214 13.84 7.30 18.86
C HIS A 214 13.22 5.91 19.09
N PRO A 215 13.67 5.10 20.06
CA PRO A 215 13.07 3.78 20.33
C PRO A 215 11.57 3.82 20.65
N LYS A 216 11.09 4.97 21.13
CA LYS A 216 9.66 5.28 21.35
C LYS A 216 8.96 6.02 20.19
N GLY A 217 9.63 6.21 19.05
CA GLY A 217 8.99 6.70 17.82
C GLY A 217 8.00 5.66 17.31
N SER A 218 6.80 6.10 16.92
CA SER A 218 5.73 5.15 16.53
C SER A 218 6.09 4.42 15.25
N LEU A 219 6.59 5.15 14.24
CA LEU A 219 6.97 4.55 12.95
C LEU A 219 8.12 3.56 13.10
N ARG A 220 9.14 3.85 13.91
CA ARG A 220 10.20 2.90 14.23
C ARG A 220 9.64 1.60 14.82
N GLN A 221 8.76 1.71 15.82
CA GLN A 221 8.13 0.54 16.44
C GLN A 221 7.24 -0.24 15.47
N TYR A 222 6.57 0.47 14.54
CA TYR A 222 5.80 -0.14 13.47
C TYR A 222 6.68 -1.01 12.58
N LEU A 223 7.78 -0.45 12.06
CA LEU A 223 8.73 -1.17 11.20
C LEU A 223 9.38 -2.36 11.91
N GLU A 224 9.70 -2.23 13.21
CA GLU A 224 10.21 -3.33 14.04
C GLU A 224 9.20 -4.47 14.22
N CYS A 225 7.90 -4.19 14.08
CA CYS A 225 6.82 -5.18 14.16
C CYS A 225 6.31 -5.64 12.78
N ALA A 226 6.82 -5.06 11.70
CA ALA A 226 6.30 -5.24 10.36
C ALA A 226 6.90 -6.45 9.64
N ASN A 227 6.22 -6.84 8.57
CA ASN A 227 6.62 -7.86 7.62
C ASN A 227 6.71 -7.25 6.21
N VAL A 228 7.56 -7.80 5.34
CA VAL A 228 7.53 -7.48 3.90
C VAL A 228 6.38 -8.20 3.22
N ALA A 229 6.15 -9.45 3.63
CA ALA A 229 5.06 -10.29 3.17
C ALA A 229 4.61 -11.25 4.27
N LEU A 230 3.42 -11.82 4.11
CA LEU A 230 2.80 -12.71 5.08
C LEU A 230 1.96 -13.76 4.35
N VAL A 231 1.90 -14.98 4.89
CA VAL A 231 0.92 -15.99 4.48
C VAL A 231 0.05 -16.39 5.68
N ILE A 232 -1.27 -16.37 5.51
CA ILE A 232 -2.24 -16.91 6.46
C ILE A 232 -3.13 -17.88 5.70
N GLY A 233 -3.00 -19.18 5.99
CA GLY A 233 -3.66 -20.26 5.26
C GLY A 233 -3.37 -20.20 3.76
N ASN A 234 -4.41 -20.05 2.93
CA ASN A 234 -4.28 -19.99 1.48
C ASN A 234 -4.09 -18.57 0.91
N THR A 235 -3.88 -17.57 1.76
CA THR A 235 -3.77 -16.16 1.33
C THR A 235 -2.40 -15.58 1.63
N LEU A 236 -1.76 -15.00 0.59
CA LEU A 236 -0.55 -14.19 0.69
C LEU A 236 -0.91 -12.70 0.73
N PHE A 237 -0.22 -11.96 1.58
CA PHE A 237 -0.33 -10.51 1.70
C PHE A 237 1.04 -9.87 1.45
N CYS A 238 1.08 -8.83 0.62
CA CYS A 238 2.24 -7.95 0.44
C CYS A 238 1.75 -6.55 0.08
N HIS A 239 2.57 -5.51 0.27
CA HIS A 239 2.13 -4.15 -0.03
C HIS A 239 1.94 -3.91 -1.54
N GLY A 240 2.91 -4.35 -2.36
CA GLY A 240 2.97 -4.07 -3.79
C GLY A 240 2.38 -5.18 -4.67
N ALA A 241 3.24 -6.04 -5.23
CA ALA A 241 2.80 -7.11 -6.12
C ALA A 241 3.76 -8.31 -6.12
N VAL A 242 3.20 -9.48 -6.42
CA VAL A 242 3.96 -10.71 -6.72
C VAL A 242 3.89 -10.99 -8.22
N ASP A 243 5.00 -10.87 -8.91
CA ASP A 243 5.09 -11.10 -10.36
C ASP A 243 6.31 -11.94 -10.72
N LYS A 244 6.52 -12.14 -12.02
CA LYS A 244 7.64 -12.92 -12.55
C LYS A 244 9.01 -12.40 -12.14
N ASN A 245 9.13 -11.10 -11.87
CA ASN A 245 10.38 -10.46 -11.45
C ASN A 245 10.60 -10.58 -9.93
N THR A 246 9.52 -10.55 -9.14
CA THR A 246 9.61 -10.59 -7.67
C THR A 246 9.52 -12.00 -7.09
N MET A 247 8.81 -12.92 -7.75
CA MET A 247 8.61 -14.28 -7.24
C MET A 247 9.96 -14.95 -6.96
N LYS A 248 10.06 -15.67 -5.84
CA LYS A 248 11.27 -16.37 -5.38
C LYS A 248 12.46 -15.49 -5.04
N PHE A 249 12.47 -14.21 -5.41
CA PHE A 249 13.62 -13.34 -5.31
C PHE A 249 13.71 -12.67 -3.93
N VAL A 250 14.85 -12.83 -3.27
CA VAL A 250 15.22 -12.07 -2.06
C VAL A 250 16.41 -11.19 -2.40
N PRO A 251 16.35 -9.87 -2.18
CA PRO A 251 17.44 -8.98 -2.49
C PRO A 251 18.71 -9.25 -1.68
N ARG A 252 19.83 -8.71 -2.15
CA ARG A 252 21.09 -8.73 -1.38
C ARG A 252 21.07 -7.63 -0.32
N ASP A 253 21.68 -7.91 0.83
CA ASP A 253 21.78 -6.93 1.92
C ASP A 253 22.58 -5.66 1.55
N ASP A 254 23.41 -5.71 0.50
CA ASP A 254 24.20 -4.59 -0.04
C ASP A 254 23.48 -3.82 -1.18
N THR A 255 22.21 -4.12 -1.44
CA THR A 255 21.41 -3.44 -2.47
C THR A 255 21.31 -1.94 -2.17
N LYS A 256 21.59 -1.11 -3.17
CA LYS A 256 21.69 0.35 -3.02
C LYS A 256 20.41 1.07 -3.38
N PHE A 257 20.14 2.18 -2.70
CA PHE A 257 19.04 3.08 -3.04
C PHE A 257 19.47 4.11 -4.09
N GLU A 258 19.76 3.62 -5.29
CA GLU A 258 20.17 4.39 -6.46
C GLU A 258 19.83 3.61 -7.73
N ASN A 259 19.92 4.24 -8.90
CA ASN A 259 19.86 3.50 -10.16
C ASN A 259 21.14 2.68 -10.33
N PRO A 260 21.07 1.33 -10.37
CA PRO A 260 22.24 0.52 -10.61
C PRO A 260 22.82 0.82 -12.00
N PRO A 261 24.15 0.90 -12.17
CA PRO A 261 24.78 1.21 -13.46
C PRO A 261 24.62 0.07 -14.49
N CYS A 262 24.33 -1.14 -14.00
CA CYS A 262 24.01 -2.32 -14.80
C CYS A 262 23.12 -3.25 -13.98
N LYS A 263 22.53 -4.25 -14.63
CA LYS A 263 21.68 -5.26 -13.98
C LYS A 263 22.44 -5.91 -12.81
N PRO A 264 21.97 -5.76 -11.55
CA PRO A 264 22.74 -6.21 -10.41
C PRO A 264 22.78 -7.73 -10.34
N ALA A 265 23.85 -8.25 -9.75
CA ALA A 265 23.99 -9.67 -9.46
C ALA A 265 22.75 -10.21 -8.73
N PRO A 266 22.37 -11.47 -8.98
CA PRO A 266 21.20 -12.04 -8.36
C PRO A 266 21.35 -12.05 -6.83
N GLY A 267 20.27 -11.74 -6.15
CA GLY A 267 20.07 -12.09 -4.75
C GLY A 267 19.78 -13.58 -4.60
N ALA A 268 19.20 -13.98 -3.46
CA ALA A 268 18.82 -15.37 -3.28
C ALA A 268 17.54 -15.69 -4.07
N ILE A 269 17.46 -16.92 -4.59
CA ILE A 269 16.27 -17.49 -5.22
C ILE A 269 15.77 -18.62 -4.34
N ILE A 270 14.53 -18.51 -3.88
CA ILE A 270 13.90 -19.45 -2.94
C ILE A 270 12.63 -20.00 -3.58
N ASP A 271 12.60 -21.32 -3.80
CA ASP A 271 11.55 -21.96 -4.57
C ASP A 271 10.23 -22.13 -3.81
N SER A 272 10.22 -22.19 -2.48
CA SER A 272 8.98 -22.19 -1.71
C SER A 272 8.53 -20.76 -1.45
N ALA A 273 7.24 -20.47 -1.68
CA ALA A 273 6.61 -19.20 -1.34
C ALA A 273 6.65 -18.93 0.17
N HIS A 274 6.46 -19.96 1.01
CA HIS A 274 6.53 -19.82 2.46
C HIS A 274 7.95 -19.47 2.94
N GLU A 275 8.96 -20.19 2.44
CA GLU A 275 10.37 -19.91 2.77
C GLU A 275 10.81 -18.55 2.22
N TRP A 276 10.33 -18.18 1.03
CA TRP A 276 10.60 -16.87 0.42
C TRP A 276 10.04 -15.73 1.27
N VAL A 277 8.81 -15.85 1.76
CA VAL A 277 8.20 -14.87 2.68
C VAL A 277 9.01 -14.75 3.97
N GLU A 278 9.44 -15.86 4.57
CA GLU A 278 10.29 -15.80 5.77
C GLU A 278 11.62 -15.10 5.48
N ALA A 279 12.27 -15.41 4.36
CA ALA A 279 13.52 -14.80 3.98
C ALA A 279 13.41 -13.29 3.70
N LEU A 280 12.31 -12.82 3.09
CA LEU A 280 12.01 -11.40 2.93
C LEU A 280 11.81 -10.70 4.29
N ASN A 281 11.15 -11.37 5.24
CA ASN A 281 10.97 -10.83 6.59
C ASN A 281 12.28 -10.78 7.37
N GLN A 282 13.18 -11.76 7.18
CA GLN A 282 14.53 -11.70 7.73
C GLN A 282 15.38 -10.61 7.07
N TYR A 283 15.21 -10.37 5.77
CA TYR A 283 15.84 -9.26 5.06
C TYR A 283 15.44 -7.91 5.67
N LEU A 284 14.16 -7.70 5.98
CA LEU A 284 13.70 -6.49 6.68
C LEU A 284 14.40 -6.29 8.02
N LYS A 285 14.47 -7.35 8.85
CA LYS A 285 15.14 -7.29 10.15
C LYS A 285 16.61 -6.89 10.02
N ARG A 286 17.36 -7.56 9.14
CA ARG A 286 18.77 -7.24 8.90
C ARG A 286 18.97 -5.81 8.38
N GLY A 287 18.10 -5.34 7.49
CA GLY A 287 18.14 -3.96 6.99
C GLY A 287 17.87 -2.92 8.09
N LEU A 288 16.94 -3.21 9.02
CA LEU A 288 16.67 -2.33 10.16
C LEU A 288 17.82 -2.33 11.17
N GLU A 289 18.44 -3.48 11.43
CA GLU A 289 19.64 -3.56 12.28
C GLU A 289 20.81 -2.77 11.69
N ASP A 290 21.01 -2.87 10.37
CA ASP A 290 22.04 -2.10 9.67
C ASP A 290 21.74 -0.59 9.70
N TYR A 291 20.48 -0.18 9.49
CA TYR A 291 20.05 1.20 9.68
C TYR A 291 20.35 1.72 11.08
N GLN A 292 20.02 0.96 12.12
CA GLN A 292 20.29 1.35 13.51
C GLN A 292 21.79 1.48 13.81
N ARG A 293 22.62 0.63 13.20
CA ARG A 293 24.07 0.65 13.39
C ARG A 293 24.75 1.80 12.65
N ARG A 294 24.29 2.14 11.44
CA ARG A 294 24.91 3.13 10.54
C ARG A 294 23.88 4.09 9.95
N PRO A 295 23.12 4.86 10.74
CA PRO A 295 22.00 5.66 10.20
C PRO A 295 22.44 6.84 9.31
N HIS A 296 23.74 7.16 9.30
CA HIS A 296 24.36 8.23 8.52
C HIS A 296 25.17 7.67 7.35
N PHE A 297 25.43 8.52 6.37
CA PHE A 297 26.44 8.23 5.35
C PHE A 297 27.82 8.05 5.99
N ASN A 298 28.63 7.17 5.43
CA ASN A 298 30.06 7.12 5.72
C ASN A 298 30.79 8.34 5.12
N ASP A 299 32.08 8.49 5.43
CA ASP A 299 32.87 9.69 5.10
C ASP A 299 32.94 9.96 3.58
N ASP A 300 33.07 8.92 2.76
CA ASP A 300 33.07 9.03 1.28
C ASP A 300 31.66 9.07 0.67
N ARG A 301 30.63 8.92 1.51
CA ARG A 301 29.20 8.97 1.17
C ARG A 301 28.75 7.94 0.14
N THR A 302 29.44 6.82 0.04
CA THR A 302 29.08 5.69 -0.84
C THR A 302 28.11 4.71 -0.19
N THR A 303 27.93 4.76 1.14
CA THR A 303 26.97 3.90 1.83
C THR A 303 26.40 4.50 3.12
N ARG A 304 25.20 4.03 3.48
CA ARG A 304 24.62 4.15 4.82
C ARG A 304 23.89 2.87 5.21
N GLY A 305 23.44 2.80 6.44
CA GLY A 305 22.61 1.74 6.95
C GLY A 305 21.19 1.77 6.38
N GLY A 306 20.62 0.60 6.08
CA GLY A 306 19.22 0.48 5.63
C GLY A 306 18.96 0.87 4.17
N GLU A 307 20.00 1.10 3.37
CA GLU A 307 19.86 1.37 1.93
C GLU A 307 19.08 0.27 1.21
N SER A 308 19.26 -0.97 1.63
CA SER A 308 18.59 -2.14 1.07
C SER A 308 17.06 -2.08 1.26
N LEU A 309 16.58 -1.48 2.37
CA LEU A 309 15.16 -1.24 2.62
C LEU A 309 14.64 -0.02 1.85
N MET A 310 15.46 1.02 1.74
CA MET A 310 15.13 2.19 0.91
C MET A 310 15.09 1.82 -0.57
N ALA A 311 15.89 0.85 -1.01
CA ALA A 311 15.83 0.29 -2.36
C ALA A 311 14.50 -0.44 -2.58
N LEU A 312 14.03 -1.25 -1.62
CA LEU A 312 12.73 -1.93 -1.74
C LEU A 312 11.57 -0.96 -2.02
N GLN A 313 11.61 0.29 -1.57
CA GLN A 313 10.54 1.24 -1.90
C GLN A 313 10.65 1.91 -3.29
N ASN A 314 11.58 1.44 -4.14
CA ASN A 314 11.84 2.03 -5.46
C ASN A 314 12.10 0.97 -6.54
N ARG A 315 11.36 1.04 -7.66
CA ARG A 315 11.44 0.01 -8.71
C ARG A 315 12.77 0.04 -9.47
N PRO A 316 13.30 1.21 -9.91
CA PRO A 316 14.61 1.28 -10.54
C PRO A 316 15.75 0.74 -9.67
N ALA A 317 15.79 1.10 -8.39
CA ALA A 317 16.77 0.60 -7.44
C ALA A 317 16.74 -0.94 -7.32
N MET A 318 15.55 -1.52 -7.44
CA MET A 318 15.32 -2.96 -7.42
C MET A 318 15.37 -3.63 -8.79
N TRP A 319 15.65 -2.89 -9.87
CA TRP A 319 15.59 -3.40 -11.23
C TRP A 319 14.25 -4.09 -11.55
N GLY A 320 13.14 -3.49 -11.10
CA GLY A 320 11.79 -4.04 -11.27
C GLY A 320 11.45 -5.24 -10.37
N ARG A 321 12.29 -5.58 -9.39
CA ARG A 321 12.11 -6.73 -8.48
C ARG A 321 11.66 -6.32 -7.08
N SER A 322 10.88 -5.24 -6.97
CA SER A 322 10.36 -4.80 -5.68
C SER A 322 8.96 -5.37 -5.41
N ILE A 323 8.84 -6.23 -4.40
CA ILE A 323 7.53 -6.70 -3.92
C ILE A 323 6.71 -5.60 -3.23
N ILE A 324 7.35 -4.51 -2.78
CA ILE A 324 6.68 -3.39 -2.09
C ILE A 324 6.19 -2.35 -3.09
N SER A 325 6.96 -2.07 -4.14
CA SER A 325 6.68 -0.97 -5.06
C SER A 325 6.19 -1.41 -6.42
N ASN A 326 6.30 -2.69 -6.80
CA ASN A 326 5.55 -3.18 -7.96
C ASN A 326 4.05 -3.12 -7.66
N CYS A 327 3.23 -3.09 -8.71
CA CYS A 327 1.79 -2.96 -8.54
C CYS A 327 1.05 -3.80 -9.58
N TYR A 328 -0.10 -4.33 -9.19
CA TYR A 328 -1.16 -4.57 -10.17
C TYR A 328 -1.84 -3.23 -10.51
N GLY A 329 -3.08 -3.23 -10.97
CA GLY A 329 -3.89 -2.01 -11.03
C GLY A 329 -3.56 -1.08 -12.21
N ASP A 330 -4.57 -0.75 -12.99
CA ASP A 330 -4.55 0.37 -13.95
C ASP A 330 -5.97 0.86 -14.19
N GLY A 331 -6.18 2.18 -14.23
CA GLY A 331 -7.49 2.74 -14.61
C GLY A 331 -8.65 2.28 -13.73
N GLY A 332 -8.45 2.10 -12.43
CA GLY A 332 -9.49 1.62 -11.51
C GLY A 332 -9.80 0.12 -11.61
N CYS A 333 -9.06 -0.62 -12.45
CA CYS A 333 -9.23 -2.06 -12.71
C CYS A 333 -8.01 -2.83 -12.25
N ILE A 334 -8.11 -4.16 -12.07
CA ILE A 334 -6.98 -5.00 -11.65
C ILE A 334 -5.88 -5.02 -12.72
N THR A 335 -6.26 -4.89 -13.99
CA THR A 335 -5.38 -4.64 -15.14
C THR A 335 -6.20 -4.12 -16.33
N THR A 336 -5.54 -3.62 -17.36
CA THR A 336 -6.15 -3.09 -18.59
C THR A 336 -5.33 -3.50 -19.82
N GLU A 337 -5.92 -3.42 -21.01
CA GLU A 337 -5.16 -3.56 -22.26
C GLU A 337 -4.05 -2.52 -22.40
N ASN A 338 -4.24 -1.31 -21.86
CA ASN A 338 -3.18 -0.31 -21.85
C ASN A 338 -1.99 -0.76 -20.99
N ALA A 339 -2.25 -1.29 -19.79
CA ALA A 339 -1.19 -1.80 -18.93
C ALA A 339 -0.44 -2.96 -19.61
N ALA A 340 -1.17 -3.87 -20.27
CA ALA A 340 -0.59 -4.95 -21.05
C ALA A 340 0.27 -4.43 -22.22
N ARG A 341 -0.20 -3.43 -22.96
CA ARG A 341 0.57 -2.80 -24.05
C ARG A 341 1.85 -2.15 -23.56
N ILE A 342 1.82 -1.40 -22.46
CA ILE A 342 3.02 -0.80 -21.87
C ILE A 342 4.00 -1.87 -21.41
N ARG A 343 3.49 -2.92 -20.73
CA ARG A 343 4.32 -4.05 -20.30
C ARG A 343 4.95 -4.78 -21.48
N ASN A 344 4.25 -4.94 -22.60
CA ASN A 344 4.74 -5.70 -23.75
C ASN A 344 5.36 -4.82 -24.85
N ASP A 345 5.57 -3.53 -24.60
CA ASP A 345 6.20 -2.61 -25.54
C ASP A 345 7.60 -3.11 -25.93
N PRO A 346 7.88 -3.42 -27.21
CA PRO A 346 9.16 -3.98 -27.63
C PRO A 346 10.36 -3.07 -27.36
N GLU A 347 10.19 -1.75 -27.47
CA GLU A 347 11.26 -0.79 -27.19
C GLU A 347 11.60 -0.84 -25.70
N ARG A 348 10.58 -0.83 -24.84
CA ARG A 348 10.75 -0.96 -23.39
C ARG A 348 11.42 -2.29 -23.02
N VAL A 349 10.91 -3.41 -23.55
CA VAL A 349 11.41 -4.76 -23.26
C VAL A 349 12.88 -4.90 -23.68
N SER A 350 13.26 -4.35 -24.83
CA SER A 350 14.65 -4.39 -25.32
C SER A 350 15.66 -3.68 -24.40
N MET A 351 15.17 -2.81 -23.52
CA MET A 351 15.96 -1.99 -22.60
C MET A 351 16.03 -2.58 -21.18
N GLU A 352 15.31 -3.67 -20.88
CA GLU A 352 15.23 -4.24 -19.51
C GLU A 352 16.56 -4.71 -18.94
N ASP A 353 17.54 -5.06 -19.78
CA ASP A 353 18.85 -5.50 -19.32
C ASP A 353 19.86 -4.35 -19.13
N ILE A 354 19.51 -3.14 -19.57
CA ILE A 354 20.45 -2.00 -19.57
C ILE A 354 19.94 -0.73 -18.88
N ASN A 355 18.62 -0.57 -18.70
CA ASN A 355 18.06 0.66 -18.13
C ASN A 355 17.05 0.35 -17.01
N PRO A 356 17.35 0.64 -15.74
CA PRO A 356 16.44 0.37 -14.63
C PRO A 356 15.16 1.23 -14.67
N LEU A 357 15.18 2.37 -15.37
CA LEU A 357 14.02 3.27 -15.44
C LEU A 357 12.86 2.69 -16.26
N VAL A 358 13.07 1.63 -17.04
CA VAL A 358 12.00 1.02 -17.85
C VAL A 358 11.00 0.21 -17.03
N PHE A 359 11.26 0.03 -15.73
CA PHE A 359 10.31 -0.56 -14.77
C PHE A 359 9.40 0.48 -14.11
N GLU A 360 9.68 1.77 -14.29
CA GLU A 360 8.77 2.83 -13.88
C GLU A 360 7.47 2.79 -14.69
N LYS A 361 6.34 3.01 -14.01
CA LYS A 361 5.00 3.07 -14.62
C LYS A 361 4.54 1.80 -15.35
N VAL A 362 5.16 0.65 -15.08
CA VAL A 362 4.74 -0.66 -15.60
C VAL A 362 3.93 -1.41 -14.55
N SER A 363 2.70 -1.81 -14.84
CA SER A 363 1.96 -2.70 -13.93
C SER A 363 2.32 -4.17 -14.19
N SER A 364 2.43 -4.93 -13.11
CA SER A 364 2.63 -6.38 -13.07
C SER A 364 1.49 -7.10 -13.81
N ASP A 365 1.78 -8.30 -14.33
CA ASP A 365 0.77 -9.13 -15.00
C ASP A 365 0.04 -10.02 -13.99
N PRO A 366 -1.25 -9.78 -13.70
CA PRO A 366 -2.00 -10.65 -12.81
C PRO A 366 -2.38 -11.99 -13.46
N PHE A 367 -2.19 -12.15 -14.78
CA PHE A 367 -2.49 -13.38 -15.53
C PHE A 367 -1.30 -14.33 -15.71
N ASP A 368 -0.13 -14.02 -15.12
CA ASP A 368 1.06 -14.84 -15.35
C ASP A 368 0.88 -16.26 -14.77
N SER A 369 0.83 -17.26 -15.66
CA SER A 369 0.61 -18.65 -15.28
C SER A 369 1.77 -19.22 -14.48
N SER A 370 3.01 -18.78 -14.72
CA SER A 370 4.17 -19.27 -13.98
C SER A 370 4.17 -18.81 -12.53
N VAL A 371 3.69 -17.58 -12.28
CA VAL A 371 3.53 -17.03 -10.92
C VAL A 371 2.40 -17.76 -10.19
N SER A 372 1.25 -17.92 -10.83
CA SER A 372 0.09 -18.58 -10.22
C SER A 372 0.32 -20.09 -9.97
N GLU A 373 1.00 -20.80 -10.87
CA GLU A 373 1.42 -22.19 -10.66
C GLU A 373 2.35 -22.33 -9.47
N TRP A 374 3.32 -21.41 -9.33
CA TRP A 374 4.23 -21.38 -8.20
C TRP A 374 3.51 -21.15 -6.88
N LEU A 375 2.59 -20.17 -6.82
CA LEU A 375 1.77 -19.91 -5.64
C LEU A 375 0.89 -21.11 -5.26
N ARG A 376 0.20 -21.72 -6.25
CA ARG A 376 -0.68 -22.87 -6.00
C ARG A 376 0.08 -24.11 -5.55
N LYS A 377 1.31 -24.31 -6.01
CA LYS A 377 2.18 -25.41 -5.54
C LYS A 377 2.38 -25.37 -4.03
N ASP A 378 2.39 -24.17 -3.44
CA ASP A 378 2.55 -23.93 -2.01
C ASP A 378 1.22 -23.68 -1.28
N GLY A 379 0.09 -24.03 -1.91
CA GLY A 379 -1.25 -23.92 -1.32
C GLY A 379 -1.82 -22.50 -1.26
N ILE A 380 -1.19 -21.53 -1.95
CA ILE A 380 -1.67 -20.15 -2.00
C ILE A 380 -2.64 -20.01 -3.17
N GLN A 381 -3.86 -19.56 -2.86
CA GLN A 381 -4.97 -19.37 -3.81
C GLN A 381 -5.45 -17.91 -3.85
N ARG A 382 -4.93 -17.04 -2.98
CA ARG A 382 -5.24 -15.61 -2.98
C ARG A 382 -4.00 -14.76 -2.71
N VAL A 383 -3.90 -13.62 -3.38
CA VAL A 383 -2.92 -12.56 -3.11
C VAL A 383 -3.67 -11.25 -2.82
N VAL A 384 -3.39 -10.60 -1.70
CA VAL A 384 -4.02 -9.31 -1.31
C VAL A 384 -2.95 -8.24 -1.17
N VAL A 385 -3.16 -7.09 -1.83
CA VAL A 385 -2.18 -6.01 -1.94
C VAL A 385 -2.78 -4.60 -1.81
N GLY A 386 -1.90 -3.60 -1.71
CA GLY A 386 -2.21 -2.16 -1.73
C GLY A 386 -1.43 -1.42 -2.81
N HIS A 387 -0.77 -0.33 -2.41
CA HIS A 387 0.21 0.47 -3.16
C HIS A 387 -0.30 1.32 -4.33
N LYS A 388 -1.09 0.75 -5.25
CA LYS A 388 -1.63 1.49 -6.40
C LYS A 388 -3.15 1.65 -6.34
N PRO A 389 -3.67 2.87 -6.46
CA PRO A 389 -5.10 3.11 -6.34
C PRO A 389 -5.90 2.41 -7.44
N THR A 390 -6.96 1.72 -7.05
CA THR A 390 -7.87 1.01 -7.95
C THR A 390 -9.29 1.58 -7.96
N GLY A 391 -9.44 2.88 -7.68
CA GLY A 391 -10.73 3.57 -7.74
C GLY A 391 -11.50 3.48 -6.42
N ASP A 392 -12.83 3.44 -6.50
CA ASP A 392 -13.74 3.62 -5.36
C ASP A 392 -14.06 2.36 -4.55
N CYS A 393 -13.64 1.21 -5.04
CA CYS A 393 -13.62 -0.06 -4.33
C CYS A 393 -12.40 -0.89 -4.78
N PRO A 394 -12.03 -1.97 -4.07
CA PRO A 394 -10.93 -2.84 -4.49
C PRO A 394 -11.17 -3.40 -5.89
N ALA A 395 -10.09 -3.60 -6.65
CA ALA A 395 -10.16 -4.35 -7.90
C ALA A 395 -9.71 -5.78 -7.68
N VAL A 396 -10.45 -6.73 -8.25
CA VAL A 396 -10.21 -8.16 -8.06
C VAL A 396 -10.06 -8.87 -9.40
N LEU A 397 -9.07 -9.77 -9.51
CA LEU A 397 -9.01 -10.78 -10.55
C LEU A 397 -9.59 -12.09 -9.98
N SER A 398 -10.64 -12.61 -10.61
CA SER A 398 -11.23 -13.89 -10.21
C SER A 398 -10.25 -15.06 -10.35
N ALA A 399 -10.29 -16.01 -9.41
CA ALA A 399 -9.49 -17.23 -9.47
C ALA A 399 -9.78 -18.10 -10.72
N VAL A 400 -10.89 -17.88 -11.45
CA VAL A 400 -11.21 -18.63 -12.68
C VAL A 400 -10.11 -18.51 -13.75
N TYR A 401 -9.35 -17.41 -13.75
CA TYR A 401 -8.35 -17.15 -14.78
C TYR A 401 -7.06 -17.94 -14.61
N THR A 402 -6.60 -18.12 -13.36
CA THR A 402 -5.26 -18.66 -13.07
C THR A 402 -5.24 -19.67 -11.92
N GLY A 403 -6.37 -19.86 -11.24
CA GLY A 403 -6.49 -20.56 -9.97
C GLY A 403 -6.05 -19.74 -8.75
N VAL A 404 -5.66 -18.47 -8.93
CA VAL A 404 -5.29 -17.54 -7.85
C VAL A 404 -6.12 -16.26 -7.97
N GLU A 405 -6.85 -15.92 -6.90
CA GLU A 405 -7.56 -14.65 -6.78
C GLU A 405 -6.59 -13.52 -6.41
N ILE A 406 -6.63 -12.37 -7.11
CA ILE A 406 -5.78 -11.22 -6.79
C ILE A 406 -6.64 -10.04 -6.38
N VAL A 407 -6.39 -9.48 -5.21
CA VAL A 407 -7.17 -8.37 -4.61
C VAL A 407 -6.27 -7.16 -4.44
N SER A 408 -6.51 -6.10 -5.21
CA SER A 408 -5.85 -4.80 -5.05
C SER A 408 -6.78 -3.86 -4.31
N ALA A 409 -6.41 -3.47 -3.09
CA ALA A 409 -7.33 -2.83 -2.13
C ALA A 409 -6.98 -1.38 -1.78
N ASP A 410 -6.00 -0.76 -2.44
CA ASP A 410 -5.75 0.67 -2.30
C ASP A 410 -6.89 1.48 -2.96
N THR A 411 -7.66 2.19 -2.13
CA THR A 411 -8.74 3.10 -2.55
C THR A 411 -8.41 4.56 -2.21
N SER A 412 -7.14 4.92 -2.09
CA SER A 412 -6.69 6.26 -1.64
C SER A 412 -7.04 7.40 -2.59
N PHE A 413 -7.46 7.09 -3.83
CA PHE A 413 -7.92 8.04 -4.86
C PHE A 413 -9.31 7.68 -5.40
N ALA A 414 -10.21 7.22 -4.52
CA ALA A 414 -11.60 6.90 -4.88
C ALA A 414 -12.39 8.09 -5.44
N ASP A 415 -12.09 9.31 -4.99
CA ASP A 415 -12.74 10.54 -5.42
C ASP A 415 -11.76 11.72 -5.38
N THR A 416 -11.11 11.99 -6.51
CA THR A 416 -10.04 13.01 -6.61
C THR A 416 -10.51 14.45 -6.44
N ASP A 417 -11.82 14.68 -6.48
CA ASP A 417 -12.42 15.99 -6.25
C ASP A 417 -12.58 16.29 -4.75
N ALA A 418 -12.55 15.26 -3.90
CA ALA A 418 -12.59 15.40 -2.45
C ALA A 418 -11.24 15.83 -1.87
N ASN A 419 -11.27 16.57 -0.75
CA ASN A 419 -10.06 17.08 -0.09
C ASN A 419 -9.07 15.99 0.33
N ASP A 420 -9.57 14.80 0.65
CA ASP A 420 -8.79 13.62 1.08
C ASP A 420 -8.61 12.57 -0.03
N ASN A 421 -9.03 12.90 -1.25
CA ASN A 421 -9.10 12.04 -2.44
C ASN A 421 -9.99 10.79 -2.31
N ARG A 422 -10.78 10.65 -1.24
CA ARG A 422 -11.63 9.47 -0.99
C ARG A 422 -13.11 9.83 -0.97
N GLY A 423 -13.44 11.03 -0.51
CA GLY A 423 -14.82 11.48 -0.41
C GLY A 423 -15.65 10.54 0.47
N ILE A 424 -16.85 10.22 0.02
CA ILE A 424 -17.75 9.32 0.77
C ILE A 424 -17.39 7.84 0.63
N ALA A 425 -16.57 7.48 -0.38
CA ALA A 425 -16.24 6.10 -0.64
C ALA A 425 -15.51 5.45 0.56
N ILE A 426 -15.88 4.21 0.86
CA ILE A 426 -15.29 3.41 1.93
C ILE A 426 -15.31 1.96 1.51
N SER A 427 -14.25 1.23 1.82
CA SER A 427 -14.13 -0.18 1.45
C SER A 427 -13.63 -0.99 2.62
N VAL A 428 -14.36 -2.05 2.95
CA VAL A 428 -13.99 -3.04 3.95
C VAL A 428 -13.72 -4.35 3.23
N VAL A 429 -12.49 -4.84 3.34
CA VAL A 429 -12.02 -6.10 2.77
C VAL A 429 -11.89 -7.11 3.88
N GLU A 430 -12.62 -8.22 3.77
CA GLU A 430 -12.58 -9.31 4.73
C GLU A 430 -12.49 -10.67 4.03
N ILE A 431 -11.86 -11.63 4.68
CA ILE A 431 -11.83 -13.03 4.25
C ILE A 431 -12.58 -13.83 5.31
N ILE A 432 -13.57 -14.61 4.88
CA ILE A 432 -14.52 -15.28 5.77
C ILE A 432 -14.62 -16.75 5.39
N GLY A 433 -14.76 -17.66 6.35
CA GLY A 433 -14.86 -19.07 6.03
C GLY A 433 -14.93 -20.00 7.22
N THR A 434 -14.81 -21.29 6.95
CA THR A 434 -14.69 -22.33 7.98
C THR A 434 -13.26 -22.41 8.52
N SER A 435 -12.26 -22.07 7.70
CA SER A 435 -10.85 -22.09 8.09
C SER A 435 -9.98 -21.13 7.27
N MET A 436 -8.70 -21.00 7.62
CA MET A 436 -7.74 -20.18 6.86
C MET A 436 -7.47 -20.72 5.45
N THR A 437 -7.80 -21.97 5.16
CA THR A 437 -7.59 -22.63 3.86
C THR A 437 -8.90 -22.95 3.15
N ASP A 438 -10.03 -22.59 3.74
CA ASP A 438 -11.37 -22.83 3.22
C ASP A 438 -12.24 -21.60 3.54
N ASN A 439 -12.22 -20.66 2.60
CA ASN A 439 -12.73 -19.30 2.81
C ASN A 439 -13.08 -18.60 1.49
N GLN A 440 -13.68 -17.42 1.59
CA GLN A 440 -14.04 -16.57 0.47
C GLN A 440 -13.78 -15.10 0.80
N LEU A 441 -13.54 -14.31 -0.24
CA LEU A 441 -13.41 -12.86 -0.14
C LEU A 441 -14.80 -12.23 0.01
N GLU A 442 -14.93 -11.32 0.97
CA GLU A 442 -16.09 -10.48 1.17
C GLU A 442 -15.66 -9.01 1.15
N MET A 443 -16.26 -8.23 0.25
CA MET A 443 -16.06 -6.78 0.18
C MET A 443 -17.36 -6.07 0.47
N ARG A 444 -17.32 -5.03 1.30
CA ARG A 444 -18.50 -4.20 1.60
C ARG A 444 -18.13 -2.74 1.75
N GLY A 445 -19.07 -1.84 1.51
CA GLY A 445 -18.82 -0.43 1.72
C GLY A 445 -19.78 0.49 0.98
N ILE A 446 -19.28 1.69 0.68
CA ILE A 446 -20.00 2.72 -0.07
C ILE A 446 -19.13 3.10 -1.27
N LEU A 447 -19.73 3.10 -2.45
CA LEU A 447 -19.12 3.54 -3.71
C LEU A 447 -19.07 5.08 -3.79
N ARG A 448 -18.36 5.63 -4.78
CA ARG A 448 -18.21 7.09 -4.89
C ARG A 448 -19.53 7.83 -5.17
N ASP A 449 -20.52 7.14 -5.73
CA ASP A 449 -21.86 7.67 -6.01
C ASP A 449 -22.82 7.59 -4.81
N GLY A 450 -22.36 7.00 -3.69
CA GLY A 450 -23.14 6.79 -2.48
C GLY A 450 -23.87 5.44 -2.42
N SER A 451 -23.79 4.62 -3.45
CA SER A 451 -24.39 3.29 -3.46
C SER A 451 -23.70 2.36 -2.47
N GLU A 452 -24.49 1.63 -1.67
CA GLU A 452 -23.96 0.56 -0.81
C GLU A 452 -23.70 -0.71 -1.62
N TYR A 453 -22.62 -1.41 -1.28
CA TYR A 453 -22.28 -2.68 -1.91
C TYR A 453 -21.91 -3.75 -0.88
N LEU A 454 -22.21 -4.99 -1.24
CA LEU A 454 -21.80 -6.20 -0.54
C LEU A 454 -21.54 -7.27 -1.61
N SER A 455 -20.30 -7.69 -1.70
CA SER A 455 -19.79 -8.62 -2.70
C SER A 455 -19.15 -9.81 -2.02
N ARG A 456 -19.65 -11.00 -2.32
CA ARG A 456 -19.08 -12.27 -1.88
C ARG A 456 -18.58 -13.00 -3.11
N PHE A 457 -17.28 -13.22 -3.15
CA PHE A 457 -16.62 -13.94 -4.25
C PHE A 457 -16.76 -15.44 -4.05
N THR A 458 -16.36 -16.20 -5.07
CA THR A 458 -16.35 -17.65 -5.02
C THR A 458 -15.48 -18.17 -3.87
N ARG A 459 -15.94 -19.24 -3.22
CA ARG A 459 -15.20 -19.88 -2.12
C ARG A 459 -14.00 -20.65 -2.65
N LEU A 460 -12.86 -20.48 -2.00
CA LEU A 460 -11.60 -21.14 -2.31
C LEU A 460 -11.25 -22.13 -1.20
N HIS A 461 -10.99 -23.37 -1.58
CA HIS A 461 -10.55 -24.43 -0.67
C HIS A 461 -9.52 -25.35 -1.34
N SER A 462 -8.95 -26.29 -0.58
CA SER A 462 -7.91 -27.21 -1.06
C SER A 462 -8.27 -27.97 -2.33
N ASP A 463 -9.55 -28.27 -2.53
CA ASP A 463 -10.03 -29.08 -3.65
C ASP A 463 -10.44 -28.22 -4.87
N GLY A 464 -10.32 -26.89 -4.78
CA GLY A 464 -10.55 -25.97 -5.89
C GLY A 464 -11.41 -24.76 -5.52
N THR A 465 -12.18 -24.30 -6.50
CA THR A 465 -13.10 -23.16 -6.38
C THR A 465 -14.52 -23.69 -6.36
N ASP A 466 -15.27 -23.36 -5.31
CA ASP A 466 -16.70 -23.63 -5.20
C ASP A 466 -17.49 -22.43 -5.76
N GLU A 467 -17.92 -22.58 -7.02
CA GLU A 467 -18.73 -21.58 -7.74
C GLU A 467 -20.20 -21.54 -7.28
N THR A 468 -20.64 -22.47 -6.43
CA THR A 468 -22.00 -22.45 -5.86
C THR A 468 -22.14 -21.49 -4.68
N ALA A 469 -21.02 -21.11 -4.08
CA ALA A 469 -20.92 -20.09 -3.04
C ALA A 469 -20.41 -18.77 -3.63
N GLY A 470 -21.11 -17.66 -3.36
CA GLY A 470 -20.73 -16.33 -3.86
C GLY A 470 -21.21 -16.03 -5.28
N ASP A 471 -20.69 -14.95 -5.86
CA ASP A 471 -21.06 -14.47 -7.19
C ASP A 471 -19.91 -14.69 -8.19
N VAL A 472 -20.16 -15.57 -9.15
CA VAL A 472 -19.19 -15.98 -10.19
C VAL A 472 -18.83 -14.85 -11.17
N GLN A 473 -19.60 -13.78 -11.26
CA GLN A 473 -19.33 -12.68 -12.18
C GLN A 473 -18.28 -11.71 -11.65
N LEU A 474 -18.12 -11.62 -10.32
CA LEU A 474 -17.20 -10.69 -9.69
C LEU A 474 -15.75 -10.96 -10.11
N GLY A 475 -15.01 -9.88 -10.37
CA GLY A 475 -13.61 -9.94 -10.79
C GLY A 475 -13.39 -10.50 -12.19
N ARG A 476 -14.44 -10.54 -13.04
CA ARG A 476 -14.34 -10.91 -14.46
C ARG A 476 -14.38 -9.68 -15.37
N LYS A 477 -13.67 -9.80 -16.50
CA LYS A 477 -13.66 -8.85 -17.59
C LYS A 477 -14.77 -9.18 -18.60
N LEU A 478 -15.52 -8.17 -19.01
CA LEU A 478 -16.54 -8.22 -20.06
C LEU A 478 -15.93 -7.89 -21.44
N GLN A 479 -16.67 -8.16 -22.51
CA GLN A 479 -16.20 -7.97 -23.90
C GLN A 479 -15.88 -6.51 -24.26
N ASP A 480 -16.47 -5.53 -23.57
CA ASP A 480 -16.31 -4.09 -23.81
C ASP A 480 -15.29 -3.42 -22.86
N GLU A 481 -14.32 -4.21 -22.37
CA GLU A 481 -13.25 -3.82 -21.44
C GLU A 481 -13.70 -3.47 -20.02
N TYR A 482 -15.00 -3.54 -19.71
CA TYR A 482 -15.49 -3.35 -18.36
C TYR A 482 -15.18 -4.56 -17.47
N TRP A 483 -14.86 -4.27 -16.21
CA TRP A 483 -14.69 -5.25 -15.15
C TRP A 483 -15.86 -5.18 -14.18
N VAL A 484 -16.35 -6.34 -13.76
CA VAL A 484 -17.37 -6.45 -12.71
C VAL A 484 -16.67 -6.32 -11.34
N LYS A 485 -16.67 -5.12 -10.76
CA LYS A 485 -15.93 -4.87 -9.51
C LYS A 485 -16.72 -5.19 -8.24
N ALA A 486 -18.00 -4.84 -8.22
CA ALA A 486 -18.85 -5.04 -7.06
C ALA A 486 -20.31 -5.31 -7.45
N SER A 487 -20.99 -6.04 -6.59
CA SER A 487 -22.44 -6.21 -6.54
C SER A 487 -23.02 -5.25 -5.50
N THR A 488 -23.94 -4.40 -5.94
CA THR A 488 -24.63 -3.44 -5.07
C THR A 488 -25.81 -4.10 -4.36
N THR A 489 -26.28 -3.48 -3.28
CA THR A 489 -27.48 -3.94 -2.55
C THR A 489 -28.78 -3.80 -3.36
N ASN A 490 -28.76 -3.04 -4.46
CA ASN A 490 -29.89 -2.81 -5.36
C ASN A 490 -29.92 -3.78 -6.57
N SER A 491 -29.28 -4.94 -6.47
CA SER A 491 -29.22 -5.95 -7.54
C SER A 491 -28.65 -5.44 -8.86
N THR A 492 -27.66 -4.55 -8.79
CA THR A 492 -26.85 -4.11 -9.93
C THR A 492 -25.37 -4.40 -9.72
N TYR A 493 -24.65 -4.62 -10.80
CA TYR A 493 -23.20 -4.61 -10.83
C TYR A 493 -22.67 -3.20 -11.02
N TRP A 494 -21.64 -2.87 -10.25
CA TRP A 494 -20.76 -1.73 -10.47
C TRP A 494 -19.62 -2.17 -11.39
N LEU A 495 -19.66 -1.66 -12.61
CA LEU A 495 -18.68 -1.94 -13.63
C LEU A 495 -17.65 -0.82 -13.71
N THR A 496 -16.40 -1.17 -14.03
CA THR A 496 -15.33 -0.20 -14.20
C THR A 496 -14.47 -0.51 -15.41
N ARG A 497 -14.07 0.53 -16.14
CA ARG A 497 -12.99 0.48 -17.12
C ARG A 497 -12.14 1.73 -17.00
N GLY A 498 -10.91 1.70 -17.51
CA GLY A 498 -10.11 2.91 -17.48
C GLY A 498 -8.71 2.76 -18.04
N ARG A 499 -7.92 3.81 -17.85
CA ARG A 499 -6.51 3.90 -18.24
C ARG A 499 -5.76 4.86 -17.33
N GLY A 500 -4.71 4.41 -16.67
CA GLY A 500 -3.93 5.26 -15.77
C GLY A 500 -4.80 5.83 -14.64
N ARG A 501 -4.98 7.16 -14.63
CA ARG A 501 -5.81 7.88 -13.64
C ARG A 501 -7.26 8.10 -14.08
N ASN A 502 -7.60 7.79 -15.32
CA ASN A 502 -8.95 7.96 -15.83
C ASN A 502 -9.77 6.70 -15.60
N VAL A 503 -10.91 6.84 -14.94
CA VAL A 503 -11.79 5.73 -14.55
C VAL A 503 -13.22 6.06 -14.95
N GLU A 504 -13.86 5.12 -15.65
CA GLU A 504 -15.26 5.17 -16.03
C GLU A 504 -16.03 4.13 -15.22
N TYR A 505 -17.20 4.52 -14.72
CA TYR A 505 -18.05 3.70 -13.88
C TYR A 505 -19.45 3.56 -14.48
N LYS A 506 -20.09 2.41 -14.27
CA LYS A 506 -21.43 2.14 -14.79
C LYS A 506 -22.18 1.12 -13.93
N HIS A 507 -23.46 1.38 -13.66
CA HIS A 507 -24.38 0.36 -13.14
C HIS A 507 -24.97 -0.48 -14.27
N VAL A 508 -25.04 -1.79 -14.07
CA VAL A 508 -25.79 -2.72 -14.93
C VAL A 508 -26.61 -3.65 -14.06
N SER A 509 -27.89 -3.86 -14.39
CA SER A 509 -28.71 -4.80 -13.62
C SER A 509 -28.16 -6.23 -13.73
N ILE A 510 -28.21 -6.99 -12.64
CA ILE A 510 -27.73 -8.39 -12.63
C ILE A 510 -28.48 -9.21 -13.68
N ALA A 511 -29.79 -9.02 -13.80
CA ALA A 511 -30.64 -9.71 -14.78
C ALA A 511 -30.20 -9.44 -16.23
N THR A 512 -29.86 -8.17 -16.55
CA THR A 512 -29.38 -7.80 -17.90
C THR A 512 -28.09 -8.51 -18.26
N LEU A 513 -27.12 -8.56 -17.32
CA LEU A 513 -25.83 -9.20 -17.59
C LEU A 513 -25.96 -10.73 -17.70
N GLN A 514 -26.84 -11.34 -16.90
CA GLN A 514 -27.11 -12.78 -16.97
C GLN A 514 -27.78 -13.17 -18.30
N GLN A 515 -28.72 -12.36 -18.80
CA GLN A 515 -29.36 -12.57 -20.11
C GLN A 515 -28.36 -12.48 -21.27
N SER A 516 -27.49 -11.47 -21.29
CA SER A 516 -26.48 -11.33 -22.34
C SER A 516 -25.47 -12.48 -22.35
N THR A 517 -25.19 -13.06 -21.18
CA THR A 517 -24.29 -14.22 -21.05
C THR A 517 -24.94 -15.50 -21.61
N GLN A 518 -26.25 -15.68 -21.40
CA GLN A 518 -26.99 -16.82 -21.96
C GLN A 518 -27.17 -16.71 -23.48
N GLU A 519 -27.43 -15.52 -24.03
CA GLU A 519 -27.59 -15.32 -25.49
C GLU A 519 -26.29 -15.58 -26.27
N ASN A 520 -25.12 -15.35 -25.65
CA ASN A 520 -23.83 -15.65 -26.26
C ASN A 520 -23.51 -17.17 -26.29
N ILE A 521 -24.05 -17.97 -25.38
CA ILE A 521 -23.88 -19.44 -25.38
C ILE A 521 -24.66 -20.10 -26.54
N PHE A 522 -25.70 -19.44 -27.08
CA PHE A 522 -26.46 -19.92 -28.24
C PHE A 522 -25.96 -19.38 -29.59
N ARG A 523 -24.81 -18.67 -29.61
CA ARG A 523 -24.21 -18.09 -30.83
C ARG A 523 -22.78 -18.56 -31.14
N GLU A 524 -22.23 -19.48 -30.35
CA GLU A 524 -21.08 -20.33 -30.72
C GLU A 524 -21.58 -21.70 -31.20
#